data_AF-A0A931V1N9-F1
#
_entry.id   AF-A0A931V1N9-F1
#
_cell.length_a   1.000
_cell.length_b   1.000
_cell.length_c   1.000
_cell.angle_alpha   90.00
_cell.angle_beta   90.00
_cell.angle_gamma   90.00
#
_symmetry.space_group_name_H-M   'P 1'
#
loop_
_entity.id
_entity.type
_entity.pdbx_description
1 polymer ?
#
loop_
_entity_poly.entity_id
_entity_poly.type
_entity_poly.pdbx_seq_one_letter_code
_entity_poly.pdbx_strand_id
1 'polypeptide(L)'
;MRGPLWLLVVAAPLLGCEAADPAETSPADAAPGETNVSAACAADDGALLVPEDASCARKADDYVPGSASDGWPACISDDGVYHPFSASVSSLTRVAAFEQIASILGFGTAKVPTASDFLDARLVYAQDEGIASRVARREDEHYPPAPKACRDLSPAEIAANADRCVGPAKLAPILNAAFEQGAKGVDPLGNAARIEAALLWFFYVSTYKESRSCADKANDCDSMWAKYTGGEPRVSAKGLSRVIRARSPQAHERTWDAILGVRCWRDLDNPSGAASDLALRDRAVTQLDRALLRGMATIVRQRAAKRACGGTWEGVRILGGFLDREATARLPAQAAVLRAELAKRAAMADEAALFAALDAIFPCP
;
A
#
# COMPACT_ATOMS: atom_id res chain seq x y z
N MET A 1 41.45 24.95 83.69
CA MET A 1 42.88 25.08 84.07
C MET A 1 43.66 23.98 83.38
N ARG A 2 44.74 24.38 82.68
CA ARG A 2 45.91 23.58 82.25
C ARG A 2 45.67 22.34 81.37
N GLY A 3 46.11 22.43 80.12
CA GLY A 3 46.25 21.30 79.18
C GLY A 3 47.31 20.29 79.62
N PRO A 4 47.59 19.27 78.78
CA PRO A 4 48.94 19.27 78.17
C PRO A 4 49.10 18.59 76.79
N LEU A 5 50.26 18.91 76.23
CA LEU A 5 51.20 18.08 75.45
C LEU A 5 50.82 17.57 74.05
N TRP A 6 51.42 18.25 73.09
CA TRP A 6 51.84 17.73 71.80
C TRP A 6 52.99 16.72 71.94
N LEU A 7 52.92 15.62 71.19
CA LEU A 7 54.07 14.79 70.83
C LEU A 7 53.97 14.47 69.34
N LEU A 8 54.91 15.05 68.58
CA LEU A 8 55.15 14.79 67.16
C LEU A 8 55.94 13.48 67.03
N VAL A 9 55.43 12.54 66.23
CA VAL A 9 56.23 11.43 65.68
C VAL A 9 56.04 11.39 64.17
N VAL A 10 57.18 11.30 63.49
CA VAL A 10 57.44 11.35 62.06
C VAL A 10 56.81 10.14 61.34
N ALA A 11 56.09 10.39 60.25
CA ALA A 11 55.62 9.37 59.31
C ALA A 11 56.43 9.44 58.00
N ALA A 12 57.02 8.31 57.60
CA ALA A 12 57.54 8.06 56.25
C ALA A 12 56.53 7.20 55.48
N PRO A 13 56.40 7.33 54.14
CA PRO A 13 55.35 6.69 53.39
C PRO A 13 55.72 5.25 53.01
N LEU A 14 54.78 4.32 53.20
CA LEU A 14 54.74 3.04 52.52
C LEU A 14 53.72 3.15 51.37
N LEU A 15 54.19 2.94 50.15
CA LEU A 15 53.37 2.77 48.94
C LEU A 15 52.60 1.46 49.05
N GLY A 16 51.28 1.54 49.21
CA GLY A 16 50.34 0.44 49.02
C GLY A 16 49.47 0.70 47.79
N CYS A 17 49.51 -0.20 46.82
CA CYS A 17 48.58 -0.23 45.69
C CYS A 17 47.23 -0.76 46.16
N GLU A 18 46.19 0.08 46.07
CA GLU A 18 44.80 -0.30 46.30
C GLU A 18 44.23 -0.84 44.98
N ALA A 19 43.79 -2.10 44.97
CA ALA A 19 43.06 -2.69 43.87
C ALA A 19 41.57 -2.36 44.05
N ALA A 20 40.95 -1.80 43.02
CA ALA A 20 39.55 -1.40 43.01
C ALA A 20 38.60 -2.62 43.10
N ASP A 21 37.54 -2.47 43.89
CA ASP A 21 36.45 -3.43 44.04
C ASP A 21 35.77 -3.77 42.69
N PRO A 22 35.33 -5.02 42.46
CA PRO A 22 34.56 -5.37 41.28
C PRO A 22 33.12 -4.85 41.41
N ALA A 23 32.68 -4.11 40.39
CA ALA A 23 31.33 -3.61 40.28
C ALA A 23 30.29 -4.75 40.11
N GLU A 24 29.16 -4.62 40.81
CA GLU A 24 27.96 -5.45 40.64
C GLU A 24 27.45 -5.37 39.20
N THR A 25 27.30 -6.54 38.57
CA THR A 25 26.62 -6.68 37.28
C THR A 25 25.13 -6.86 37.53
N SER A 26 24.36 -5.78 37.32
CA SER A 26 22.91 -5.92 37.14
C SER A 26 22.63 -6.69 35.85
N PRO A 27 21.69 -7.65 35.85
CA PRO A 27 21.30 -8.34 34.63
C PRO A 27 20.61 -7.33 33.69
N ALA A 28 21.14 -7.21 32.48
CA ALA A 28 20.53 -6.46 31.41
C ALA A 28 19.15 -7.05 31.10
N ASP A 29 18.11 -6.23 31.21
CA ASP A 29 16.81 -6.50 30.62
C ASP A 29 17.01 -6.74 29.11
N ALA A 30 16.89 -8.01 28.70
CA ALA A 30 16.87 -8.38 27.31
C ALA A 30 15.56 -7.88 26.69
N ALA A 31 15.63 -6.77 25.96
CA ALA A 31 14.60 -6.42 24.99
C ALA A 31 14.34 -7.62 24.07
N PRO A 32 13.09 -7.96 23.73
CA PRO A 32 12.80 -9.06 22.82
C PRO A 32 13.51 -8.78 21.48
N GLY A 33 14.41 -9.68 21.11
CA GLY A 33 15.33 -9.49 20.00
C GLY A 33 14.61 -9.26 18.67
N GLU A 34 14.85 -8.09 18.08
CA GLU A 34 14.60 -7.85 16.67
C GLU A 34 15.50 -8.79 15.85
N THR A 35 14.93 -9.89 15.38
CA THR A 35 15.59 -10.74 14.40
C THR A 35 15.45 -10.08 13.04
N ASN A 36 16.44 -9.28 12.66
CA ASN A 36 16.49 -8.66 11.34
C ASN A 36 16.73 -9.75 10.28
N VAL A 37 15.84 -9.83 9.29
CA VAL A 37 16.06 -10.63 8.08
C VAL A 37 17.15 -9.93 7.23
N SER A 38 17.80 -10.64 6.29
CA SER A 38 18.79 -10.01 5.41
C SER A 38 18.19 -8.81 4.65
N ALA A 39 18.96 -7.73 4.44
CA ALA A 39 18.54 -6.55 3.66
C ALA A 39 17.99 -6.90 2.26
N ALA A 40 18.46 -8.00 1.66
CA ALA A 40 17.93 -8.55 0.40
C ALA A 40 16.42 -8.89 0.45
N CYS A 41 15.82 -8.98 1.63
CA CYS A 41 14.41 -9.30 1.86
C CYS A 41 13.53 -8.11 2.21
N ALA A 42 14.07 -6.90 2.36
CA ALA A 42 13.24 -5.71 2.46
C ALA A 42 12.50 -5.54 1.12
N ALA A 43 11.17 -5.62 1.12
CA ALA A 43 10.39 -5.59 -0.12
C ALA A 43 10.56 -4.27 -0.89
N ASP A 44 10.91 -3.18 -0.21
CA ASP A 44 11.22 -1.89 -0.82
C ASP A 44 12.70 -1.71 -1.23
N ASP A 45 13.61 -2.61 -0.82
CA ASP A 45 15.02 -2.58 -1.25
C ASP A 45 15.22 -3.27 -2.61
N GLY A 46 15.76 -2.54 -3.59
CA GLY A 46 16.22 -3.12 -4.85
C GLY A 46 15.93 -2.24 -6.05
N ALA A 47 16.82 -2.29 -7.04
CA ALA A 47 16.65 -1.61 -8.32
C ALA A 47 15.34 -2.03 -9.01
N LEU A 48 14.79 -1.14 -9.84
CA LEU A 48 13.65 -1.42 -10.70
C LEU A 48 13.90 -2.74 -11.46
N LEU A 49 13.20 -3.80 -11.06
CA LEU A 49 13.31 -5.12 -11.71
C LEU A 49 12.60 -5.16 -13.07
N VAL A 50 11.95 -4.06 -13.44
CA VAL A 50 11.35 -3.87 -14.75
C VAL A 50 12.06 -2.69 -15.40
N PRO A 51 12.74 -2.89 -16.55
CA PRO A 51 13.21 -1.77 -17.35
C PRO A 51 12.00 -0.91 -17.69
N GLU A 52 12.03 0.37 -17.31
CA GLU A 52 11.07 1.31 -17.84
C GLU A 52 11.40 1.49 -19.32
N ASP A 53 10.44 1.19 -20.18
CA ASP A 53 10.63 1.32 -21.61
C ASP A 53 10.51 2.80 -21.95
N ALA A 54 11.60 3.41 -22.42
CA ALA A 54 11.56 4.79 -22.90
C ALA A 54 10.65 4.95 -24.14
N SER A 55 10.33 3.86 -24.84
CA SER A 55 9.37 3.82 -25.94
C SER A 55 7.91 3.67 -25.50
N CYS A 56 7.66 3.58 -24.19
CA CYS A 56 6.34 3.51 -23.57
C CYS A 56 5.53 4.80 -23.75
N ALA A 57 4.91 4.94 -24.91
CA ALA A 57 4.08 6.08 -25.25
C ALA A 57 2.76 6.06 -24.47
N ARG A 58 2.31 7.25 -24.05
CA ARG A 58 0.92 7.47 -23.62
C ARG A 58 -0.02 7.13 -24.78
N LYS A 59 -1.27 6.78 -24.49
CA LYS A 59 -2.29 6.80 -25.53
C LYS A 59 -2.53 8.23 -25.98
N ALA A 60 -2.96 8.39 -27.23
CA ALA A 60 -3.15 9.71 -27.83
C ALA A 60 -4.23 10.55 -27.11
N ASP A 61 -5.16 9.91 -26.42
CA ASP A 61 -6.29 10.52 -25.72
C ASP A 61 -6.13 10.57 -24.18
N ASP A 62 -5.01 10.06 -23.65
CA ASP A 62 -4.67 10.18 -22.23
C ASP A 62 -4.45 11.65 -21.87
N TYR A 63 -4.94 12.08 -20.71
CA TYR A 63 -4.68 13.42 -20.20
C TYR A 63 -3.19 13.61 -19.91
N VAL A 64 -2.64 14.72 -20.38
CA VAL A 64 -1.27 15.16 -20.12
C VAL A 64 -1.32 16.63 -19.70
N PRO A 65 -0.96 16.96 -18.44
CA PRO A 65 -1.06 18.33 -17.94
C PRO A 65 -0.39 19.35 -18.87
N GLY A 66 -1.14 20.37 -19.30
CA GLY A 66 -0.63 21.46 -20.13
C GLY A 66 -0.25 21.06 -21.57
N SER A 67 -0.63 19.86 -22.01
CA SER A 67 -0.40 19.42 -23.38
C SER A 67 -1.39 20.07 -24.35
N ALA A 68 -0.88 20.53 -25.49
CA ALA A 68 -1.73 21.02 -26.59
C ALA A 68 -2.20 19.90 -27.53
N SER A 69 -1.77 18.65 -27.32
CA SER A 69 -1.93 17.55 -28.28
C SER A 69 -2.69 16.32 -27.77
N ASP A 70 -3.17 16.33 -26.53
CA ASP A 70 -3.93 15.21 -25.94
C ASP A 70 -5.45 15.29 -26.19
N GLY A 71 -5.91 16.36 -26.82
CA GLY A 71 -7.32 16.60 -27.11
C GLY A 71 -8.18 16.92 -25.89
N TRP A 72 -7.58 17.33 -24.77
CA TRP A 72 -8.29 17.84 -23.60
C TRP A 72 -8.46 19.37 -23.69
N PRO A 73 -9.63 19.93 -23.35
CA PRO A 73 -9.78 21.36 -23.15
C PRO A 73 -8.94 21.83 -21.96
N ALA A 74 -8.47 23.08 -22.00
CA ALA A 74 -7.70 23.66 -20.91
C ALA A 74 -8.52 23.74 -19.61
N CYS A 75 -7.91 23.39 -18.49
CA CYS A 75 -8.59 23.26 -17.19
C CYS A 75 -7.65 23.56 -16.02
N ILE A 76 -8.19 23.57 -14.81
CA ILE A 76 -7.42 23.88 -13.59
C ILE A 76 -6.20 22.99 -13.35
N SER A 77 -6.17 21.77 -13.90
CA SER A 77 -5.10 20.79 -13.65
C SER A 77 -3.93 20.86 -14.65
N ASP A 78 -3.95 21.81 -15.59
CA ASP A 78 -2.89 21.97 -16.60
C ASP A 78 -1.56 22.49 -16.03
N ASP A 79 -1.59 23.07 -14.83
CA ASP A 79 -0.37 23.47 -14.11
C ASP A 79 0.38 22.27 -13.50
N GLY A 80 -0.16 21.06 -13.62
CA GLY A 80 0.42 19.83 -13.09
C GLY A 80 0.18 19.61 -11.59
N VAL A 81 -0.67 20.42 -10.96
CA VAL A 81 -0.98 20.38 -9.52
C VAL A 81 -2.41 19.88 -9.30
N TYR A 82 -2.60 19.07 -8.25
CA TYR A 82 -3.94 18.69 -7.82
C TYR A 82 -4.56 19.82 -7.00
N HIS A 83 -5.74 20.29 -7.40
CA HIS A 83 -6.48 21.37 -6.74
C HIS A 83 -7.69 20.81 -5.98
N PRO A 84 -7.63 20.65 -4.65
CA PRO A 84 -8.72 20.06 -3.88
C PRO A 84 -10.00 20.89 -3.92
N PHE A 85 -11.16 20.23 -3.88
CA PHE A 85 -12.44 20.90 -3.68
C PHE A 85 -12.64 21.35 -2.23
N SER A 86 -12.16 20.54 -1.28
CA SER A 86 -12.30 20.78 0.15
C SER A 86 -10.94 20.98 0.82
N ALA A 87 -10.88 21.93 1.76
CA ALA A 87 -9.71 22.13 2.61
C ALA A 87 -9.42 20.93 3.53
N SER A 88 -10.44 20.11 3.83
CA SER A 88 -10.31 18.89 4.64
C SER A 88 -10.72 17.65 3.85
N VAL A 89 -9.82 16.67 3.78
CA VAL A 89 -10.03 15.43 3.04
C VAL A 89 -9.93 14.25 4.00
N SER A 90 -11.08 13.66 4.38
CA SER A 90 -11.13 12.60 5.39
C SER A 90 -10.32 11.34 5.04
N SER A 91 -10.02 11.11 3.76
CA SER A 91 -9.24 9.95 3.32
C SER A 91 -7.75 10.05 3.64
N LEU A 92 -7.25 11.24 3.99
CA LEU A 92 -5.85 11.43 4.42
C LEU A 92 -5.53 10.64 5.70
N THR A 93 -6.46 10.59 6.65
CA THR A 93 -6.27 9.85 7.91
C THR A 93 -6.16 8.33 7.68
N ARG A 94 -6.81 7.81 6.63
CA ARG A 94 -6.76 6.39 6.27
C ARG A 94 -5.40 6.01 5.69
N VAL A 95 -4.80 6.88 4.87
CA VAL A 95 -3.44 6.66 4.39
C VAL A 95 -2.42 6.85 5.52
N ALA A 96 -2.64 7.80 6.43
CA ALA A 96 -1.81 7.91 7.64
C ALA A 96 -1.86 6.63 8.50
N ALA A 97 -3.06 6.06 8.71
CA ALA A 97 -3.23 4.78 9.40
C ALA A 97 -2.53 3.62 8.66
N PHE A 98 -2.56 3.59 7.33
CA PHE A 98 -1.80 2.61 6.55
C PHE A 98 -0.29 2.73 6.79
N GLU A 99 0.27 3.94 6.76
CA GLU A 99 1.69 4.15 7.03
C GLU A 99 2.07 3.81 8.48
N GLN A 100 1.19 4.07 9.44
CA GLN A 100 1.41 3.68 10.83
C GLN A 100 1.40 2.15 10.98
N ILE A 101 0.44 1.45 10.36
CA ILE A 101 0.41 -0.02 10.31
C ILE A 101 1.68 -0.55 9.62
N ALA A 102 2.11 0.07 8.53
CA ALA A 102 3.33 -0.29 7.81
C ALA A 102 4.56 -0.18 8.70
N SER A 103 4.68 0.91 9.47
CA SER A 103 5.77 1.09 10.45
C SER A 103 5.74 0.05 11.56
N ILE A 104 4.55 -0.28 12.09
CA ILE A 104 4.40 -1.27 13.17
C ILE A 104 4.73 -2.67 12.66
N LEU A 105 4.18 -3.08 11.52
CA LEU A 105 4.33 -4.44 11.00
C LEU A 105 5.57 -4.64 10.13
N GLY A 106 6.33 -3.58 9.84
CA GLY A 106 7.55 -3.66 9.03
C GLY A 106 7.30 -3.87 7.54
N PHE A 107 6.25 -3.28 6.97
CA PHE A 107 5.99 -3.39 5.53
C PHE A 107 7.18 -2.85 4.74
N GLY A 108 7.67 -3.63 3.77
CA GLY A 108 8.79 -3.23 2.95
C GLY A 108 10.17 -3.34 3.63
N THR A 109 10.25 -3.68 4.91
CA THR A 109 11.51 -3.76 5.66
C THR A 109 11.89 -5.21 5.98
N ALA A 110 13.03 -5.39 6.65
CA ALA A 110 13.48 -6.69 7.15
C ALA A 110 13.00 -7.00 8.59
N LYS A 111 12.09 -6.19 9.15
CA LYS A 111 11.54 -6.41 10.49
C LYS A 111 10.68 -7.67 10.51
N VAL A 112 10.88 -8.52 11.52
CA VAL A 112 9.93 -9.58 11.88
C VAL A 112 8.99 -9.03 12.97
N PRO A 113 7.69 -8.83 12.69
CA PRO A 113 6.77 -8.30 13.69
C PRO A 113 6.51 -9.31 14.81
N THR A 114 6.39 -8.79 16.03
CA THR A 114 6.00 -9.54 17.22
C THR A 114 4.48 -9.69 17.31
N ALA A 115 4.01 -10.58 18.19
CA ALA A 115 2.58 -10.70 18.48
C ALA A 115 1.95 -9.37 18.96
N SER A 116 2.69 -8.56 19.73
CA SER A 116 2.24 -7.24 20.19
C SER A 116 2.08 -6.26 19.02
N ASP A 117 3.01 -6.28 18.05
CA ASP A 117 2.91 -5.42 16.86
C ASP A 117 1.59 -5.66 16.11
N PHE A 118 1.10 -6.91 16.05
CA PHE A 118 -0.22 -7.20 15.44
C PHE A 118 -1.41 -6.66 16.24
N LEU A 119 -1.33 -6.67 17.57
CA LEU A 119 -2.36 -6.06 18.41
C LEU A 119 -2.39 -4.55 18.21
N ASP A 120 -1.21 -3.90 18.21
CA ASP A 120 -1.08 -2.46 18.04
C ASP A 120 -1.53 -2.02 16.64
N ALA A 121 -1.10 -2.74 15.59
CA ALA A 121 -1.55 -2.48 14.23
C ALA A 121 -3.06 -2.68 14.05
N ARG A 122 -3.65 -3.65 14.76
CA ARG A 122 -5.11 -3.87 14.73
C ARG A 122 -5.88 -2.71 15.37
N LEU A 123 -5.35 -2.10 16.44
CA LEU A 123 -5.95 -0.91 17.04
C LEU A 123 -6.00 0.26 16.05
N VAL A 124 -4.92 0.48 15.30
CA VAL A 124 -4.87 1.50 14.24
C VAL A 124 -5.86 1.18 13.12
N TYR A 125 -5.91 -0.08 12.67
CA TYR A 125 -6.85 -0.53 11.63
C TYR A 125 -8.32 -0.33 12.02
N ALA A 126 -8.65 -0.59 13.29
CA ALA A 126 -10.00 -0.61 13.84
C ALA A 126 -10.50 0.74 14.36
N GLN A 127 -9.74 1.83 14.18
CA GLN A 127 -10.20 3.17 14.55
C GLN A 127 -11.57 3.51 13.94
N ASP A 128 -12.39 4.22 14.70
CA ASP A 128 -13.72 4.66 14.26
C ASP A 128 -13.64 5.45 12.95
N GLU A 129 -14.50 5.10 12.00
CA GLU A 129 -14.50 5.64 10.62
C GLU A 129 -13.17 5.49 9.83
N GLY A 130 -12.25 4.67 10.36
CA GLY A 130 -10.95 4.33 9.80
C GLY A 130 -11.02 3.29 8.69
N ILE A 131 -9.94 2.52 8.54
CA ILE A 131 -9.78 1.55 7.44
C ILE A 131 -10.80 0.41 7.59
N ALA A 132 -10.95 -0.18 8.78
CA ALA A 132 -11.85 -1.32 9.01
C ALA A 132 -13.29 -1.01 8.60
N SER A 133 -13.81 0.14 9.05
CA SER A 133 -15.14 0.63 8.70
C SER A 133 -15.33 0.67 7.18
N ARG A 134 -14.35 1.21 6.43
CA ARG A 134 -14.41 1.29 4.96
C ARG A 134 -14.24 -0.05 4.27
N VAL A 135 -13.38 -0.94 4.77
CA VAL A 135 -13.21 -2.29 4.25
C VAL A 135 -14.52 -3.06 4.35
N ALA A 136 -15.22 -2.99 5.49
CA ALA A 136 -16.47 -3.73 5.70
C ALA A 136 -17.60 -3.41 4.71
N ARG A 137 -17.48 -2.31 3.95
CA ARG A 137 -18.46 -1.86 2.95
C ARG A 137 -17.86 -1.55 1.59
N ARG A 138 -16.60 -1.93 1.33
CA ARG A 138 -15.94 -1.56 0.07
C ARG A 138 -16.52 -2.40 -1.07
N GLU A 139 -16.89 -1.69 -2.13
CA GLU A 139 -17.37 -2.27 -3.37
C GLU A 139 -16.33 -2.08 -4.46
N ASP A 140 -16.24 -3.05 -5.37
CA ASP A 140 -15.43 -2.98 -6.58
C ASP A 140 -16.32 -2.65 -7.79
N GLU A 141 -16.21 -1.43 -8.29
CA GLU A 141 -17.05 -0.91 -9.38
C GLU A 141 -16.65 -1.37 -10.78
N HIS A 142 -15.65 -2.25 -10.89
CA HIS A 142 -15.41 -2.98 -12.12
C HIS A 142 -16.44 -4.10 -12.35
N TYR A 143 -17.16 -4.50 -11.30
CA TYR A 143 -18.23 -5.50 -11.39
C TYR A 143 -19.61 -4.81 -11.42
N PRO A 144 -20.61 -5.46 -12.04
CA PRO A 144 -21.98 -4.99 -12.02
C PRO A 144 -22.46 -4.66 -10.59
N PRO A 145 -23.35 -3.66 -10.44
CA PRO A 145 -23.87 -3.30 -9.13
C PRO A 145 -24.63 -4.47 -8.51
N ALA A 146 -24.46 -4.65 -7.20
CA ALA A 146 -25.29 -5.57 -6.42
C ALA A 146 -26.71 -4.99 -6.26
N PRO A 147 -27.72 -5.80 -5.87
CA PRO A 147 -29.11 -5.33 -5.72
C PRO A 147 -29.28 -4.17 -4.73
N LYS A 148 -28.38 -4.06 -3.75
CA LYS A 148 -28.29 -3.00 -2.74
C LYS A 148 -26.81 -2.73 -2.44
N ALA A 149 -26.53 -1.66 -1.71
CA ALA A 149 -25.18 -1.39 -1.21
C ALA A 149 -24.68 -2.57 -0.37
N CYS A 150 -23.41 -2.95 -0.53
CA CYS A 150 -22.88 -4.18 0.07
C CYS A 150 -22.96 -4.23 1.61
N ARG A 151 -23.02 -3.07 2.27
CA ARG A 151 -23.22 -2.97 3.73
C ARG A 151 -24.62 -3.38 4.20
N ASP A 152 -25.59 -3.32 3.29
CA ASP A 152 -27.02 -3.54 3.56
C ASP A 152 -27.47 -4.94 3.09
N LEU A 153 -26.51 -5.78 2.65
CA LEU A 153 -26.74 -7.15 2.20
C LEU A 153 -26.53 -8.15 3.35
N SER A 154 -27.30 -9.24 3.32
CA SER A 154 -27.08 -10.40 4.18
C SER A 154 -25.78 -11.14 3.80
N PRO A 155 -25.23 -12.00 4.69
CA PRO A 155 -24.03 -12.79 4.37
C PRO A 155 -24.17 -13.66 3.11
N ALA A 156 -25.36 -14.23 2.87
CA ALA A 156 -25.63 -15.04 1.69
C ALA A 156 -25.63 -14.19 0.41
N GLU A 157 -26.20 -12.98 0.46
CA GLU A 157 -26.18 -12.05 -0.67
C GLU A 157 -24.76 -11.51 -0.94
N ILE A 158 -23.98 -11.24 0.11
CA ILE A 158 -22.56 -10.86 -0.01
C ILE A 158 -21.77 -11.98 -0.70
N ALA A 159 -21.99 -13.25 -0.31
CA ALA A 159 -21.34 -14.39 -0.96
C ALA A 159 -21.73 -14.53 -2.43
N ALA A 160 -23.01 -14.30 -2.77
CA ALA A 160 -23.49 -14.32 -4.16
C ALA A 160 -22.94 -13.15 -5.01
N ASN A 161 -22.48 -12.06 -4.37
CA ASN A 161 -21.92 -10.88 -5.02
C ASN A 161 -20.46 -10.64 -4.59
N ALA A 162 -19.70 -11.71 -4.32
CA ALA A 162 -18.41 -11.60 -3.64
C ALA A 162 -17.38 -10.71 -4.36
N ASP A 163 -17.42 -10.67 -5.70
CA ASP A 163 -16.56 -9.82 -6.50
C ASP A 163 -16.91 -8.33 -6.37
N ARG A 164 -18.20 -7.99 -6.48
CA ARG A 164 -18.70 -6.63 -6.27
C ARG A 164 -18.52 -6.20 -4.82
N CYS A 165 -18.83 -7.05 -3.86
CA CYS A 165 -18.70 -6.81 -2.43
C CYS A 165 -17.33 -7.21 -1.89
N VAL A 166 -16.27 -6.83 -2.61
CA VAL A 166 -14.88 -7.23 -2.35
C VAL A 166 -14.44 -6.98 -0.90
N GLY A 167 -14.91 -5.90 -0.30
CA GLY A 167 -14.62 -5.51 1.06
C GLY A 167 -15.03 -6.57 2.09
N PRO A 168 -16.33 -6.78 2.31
CA PRO A 168 -16.81 -7.79 3.25
C PRO A 168 -16.57 -9.22 2.79
N ALA A 169 -16.58 -9.52 1.49
CA ALA A 169 -16.47 -10.90 1.00
C ALA A 169 -15.03 -11.44 0.95
N LYS A 170 -14.03 -10.58 0.74
CA LYS A 170 -12.64 -11.00 0.51
C LYS A 170 -11.64 -10.31 1.43
N LEU A 171 -11.66 -8.97 1.47
CA LEU A 171 -10.66 -8.19 2.20
C LEU A 171 -10.78 -8.33 3.72
N ALA A 172 -11.99 -8.19 4.27
CA ALA A 172 -12.21 -8.30 5.71
C ALA A 172 -11.84 -9.70 6.26
N PRO A 173 -12.22 -10.82 5.62
CA PRO A 173 -11.76 -12.14 6.03
C PRO A 173 -10.23 -12.28 6.06
N ILE A 174 -9.52 -11.81 5.03
CA ILE A 174 -8.05 -11.86 4.97
C ILE A 174 -7.44 -11.08 6.12
N LEU A 175 -7.89 -9.83 6.32
CA LEU A 175 -7.36 -8.93 7.35
C LEU A 175 -7.62 -9.47 8.75
N ASN A 176 -8.86 -9.88 9.05
CA ASN A 176 -9.23 -10.39 10.37
C ASN A 176 -8.44 -11.65 10.72
N ALA A 177 -8.34 -12.60 9.79
CA ALA A 177 -7.57 -13.82 10.00
C ALA A 177 -6.07 -13.53 10.20
N ALA A 178 -5.49 -12.64 9.39
CA ALA A 178 -4.07 -12.31 9.49
C ALA A 178 -3.74 -11.57 10.80
N PHE A 179 -4.57 -10.61 11.23
CA PHE A 179 -4.40 -9.95 12.53
C PHE A 179 -4.54 -10.94 13.69
N GLU A 180 -5.53 -11.83 13.63
CA GLU A 180 -5.75 -12.82 14.69
C GLU A 180 -4.59 -13.82 14.81
N GLN A 181 -4.10 -14.35 13.67
CA GLN A 181 -3.00 -15.31 13.66
C GLN A 181 -1.67 -14.65 14.02
N GLY A 182 -1.41 -13.45 13.51
CA GLY A 182 -0.22 -12.67 13.87
C GLY A 182 -0.16 -12.35 15.36
N ALA A 183 -1.29 -11.99 15.98
CA ALA A 183 -1.39 -11.76 17.42
C ALA A 183 -1.16 -13.03 18.27
N LYS A 184 -1.24 -14.22 17.67
CA LYS A 184 -0.88 -15.50 18.30
C LYS A 184 0.59 -15.89 18.06
N GLY A 185 1.37 -15.05 17.36
CA GLY A 185 2.75 -15.35 16.97
C GLY A 185 2.87 -16.39 15.85
N VAL A 186 1.77 -16.73 15.17
CA VAL A 186 1.76 -17.70 14.08
C VAL A 186 2.17 -16.99 12.79
N ASP A 187 3.18 -17.50 12.08
CA ASP A 187 3.65 -16.99 10.77
C ASP A 187 3.65 -15.45 10.67
N PRO A 188 4.45 -14.74 11.50
CA PRO A 188 4.37 -13.27 11.57
C PRO A 188 4.66 -12.60 10.23
N LEU A 189 5.65 -13.07 9.48
CA LEU A 189 5.99 -12.51 8.17
C LEU A 189 4.88 -12.76 7.14
N GLY A 190 4.31 -13.97 7.09
CA GLY A 190 3.19 -14.27 6.19
C GLY A 190 1.95 -13.44 6.52
N ASN A 191 1.60 -13.28 7.80
CA ASN A 191 0.45 -12.47 8.19
C ASN A 191 0.65 -10.97 7.94
N ALA A 192 1.85 -10.43 8.15
CA ALA A 192 2.15 -9.05 7.75
C ALA A 192 1.99 -8.85 6.24
N ALA A 193 2.51 -9.78 5.42
CA ALA A 193 2.37 -9.74 3.97
C ALA A 193 0.91 -9.85 3.50
N ARG A 194 0.07 -10.66 4.17
CA ARG A 194 -1.37 -10.76 3.91
C ARG A 194 -2.09 -9.44 4.20
N ILE A 195 -1.78 -8.80 5.33
CA ILE A 195 -2.36 -7.50 5.70
C ILE A 195 -1.95 -6.43 4.68
N GLU A 196 -0.66 -6.32 4.37
CA GLU A 196 -0.17 -5.36 3.39
C GLU A 196 -0.84 -5.56 2.03
N ALA A 197 -0.89 -6.79 1.52
CA ALA A 197 -1.52 -7.10 0.24
C ALA A 197 -3.02 -6.74 0.22
N ALA A 198 -3.76 -7.08 1.28
CA ALA A 198 -5.17 -6.72 1.37
C ALA A 198 -5.40 -5.21 1.47
N LEU A 199 -4.53 -4.47 2.17
CA LEU A 199 -4.61 -3.02 2.25
C LEU A 199 -4.25 -2.34 0.92
N LEU A 200 -3.23 -2.81 0.20
CA LEU A 200 -2.91 -2.32 -1.14
C LEU A 200 -4.07 -2.54 -2.13
N TRP A 201 -4.69 -3.72 -2.09
CA TRP A 201 -5.91 -4.00 -2.86
C TRP A 201 -7.05 -3.06 -2.45
N PHE A 202 -7.27 -2.87 -1.16
CA PHE A 202 -8.27 -1.91 -0.66
C PHE A 202 -8.04 -0.51 -1.21
N PHE A 203 -6.81 0.02 -1.18
CA PHE A 203 -6.51 1.36 -1.68
C PHE A 203 -6.66 1.45 -3.19
N TYR A 204 -6.26 0.43 -3.96
CA TYR A 204 -6.52 0.37 -5.40
C TYR A 204 -8.02 0.51 -5.71
N VAL A 205 -8.86 -0.37 -5.16
CA VAL A 205 -10.31 -0.36 -5.43
C VAL A 205 -10.93 0.93 -4.93
N SER A 206 -10.41 1.44 -3.82
CA SER A 206 -10.90 2.66 -3.23
C SER A 206 -10.52 3.91 -4.01
N THR A 207 -9.41 3.93 -4.72
CA THR A 207 -9.06 5.03 -5.64
C THR A 207 -9.98 4.97 -6.85
N TYR A 208 -10.13 3.79 -7.47
CA TYR A 208 -11.02 3.61 -8.63
C TYR A 208 -12.48 3.94 -8.32
N LYS A 209 -13.03 3.47 -7.19
CA LYS A 209 -14.42 3.76 -6.83
C LYS A 209 -14.70 5.26 -6.79
N GLU A 210 -13.80 6.02 -6.15
CA GLU A 210 -14.06 7.43 -5.85
C GLU A 210 -13.83 8.30 -7.08
N SER A 211 -13.01 7.86 -8.04
CA SER A 211 -12.91 8.52 -9.35
C SER A 211 -14.22 8.47 -10.14
N ARG A 212 -15.05 7.44 -9.89
CA ARG A 212 -16.39 7.31 -10.49
C ARG A 212 -17.46 8.06 -9.70
N SER A 213 -17.50 7.89 -8.37
CA SER A 213 -18.50 8.56 -7.51
C SER A 213 -18.28 10.07 -7.38
N CYS A 214 -17.08 10.55 -7.73
CA CYS A 214 -16.75 11.95 -7.98
C CYS A 214 -17.77 12.68 -8.89
N ALA A 215 -18.43 11.97 -9.80
CA ALA A 215 -19.51 12.51 -10.63
C ALA A 215 -20.65 13.12 -9.80
N ASP A 216 -21.08 12.41 -8.77
CA ASP A 216 -22.19 12.83 -7.91
C ASP A 216 -21.70 13.73 -6.76
N LYS A 217 -20.48 13.50 -6.28
CA LYS A 217 -19.92 14.17 -5.09
C LYS A 217 -18.48 14.63 -5.36
N ALA A 218 -18.28 15.93 -5.54
CA ALA A 218 -16.95 16.49 -5.80
C ALA A 218 -15.88 16.10 -4.76
N ASN A 219 -16.26 15.96 -3.49
CA ASN A 219 -15.34 15.53 -2.42
C ASN A 219 -14.81 14.10 -2.61
N ASP A 220 -15.46 13.26 -3.43
CA ASP A 220 -14.95 11.94 -3.76
C ASP A 220 -13.76 12.03 -4.73
N CYS A 221 -13.63 13.11 -5.53
CA CYS A 221 -12.42 13.35 -6.32
C CYS A 221 -11.21 13.59 -5.40
N ASP A 222 -11.40 14.37 -4.32
CA ASP A 222 -10.36 14.58 -3.29
C ASP A 222 -10.04 13.28 -2.56
N SER A 223 -11.07 12.48 -2.27
CA SER A 223 -10.91 11.16 -1.67
C SER A 223 -10.13 10.20 -2.57
N MET A 224 -10.35 10.20 -3.88
CA MET A 224 -9.56 9.44 -4.86
C MET A 224 -8.09 9.84 -4.79
N TRP A 225 -7.79 11.13 -4.95
CA TRP A 225 -6.41 11.64 -4.88
C TRP A 225 -5.75 11.26 -3.56
N ALA A 226 -6.39 11.57 -2.43
CA ALA A 226 -5.86 11.30 -1.11
C ALA A 226 -5.62 9.81 -0.84
N LYS A 227 -6.45 8.89 -1.35
CA LYS A 227 -6.24 7.45 -1.16
C LYS A 227 -5.06 6.89 -1.96
N TYR A 228 -4.76 7.48 -3.10
CA TYR A 228 -3.58 7.11 -3.86
C TYR A 228 -2.32 7.75 -3.27
N THR A 229 -2.33 9.06 -3.03
CA THR A 229 -1.12 9.86 -2.75
C THR A 229 -0.85 10.08 -1.28
N GLY A 230 -1.84 9.90 -0.41
CA GLY A 230 -1.79 10.35 0.97
C GLY A 230 -1.85 11.86 1.15
N GLY A 231 -2.26 12.60 0.11
CA GLY A 231 -2.27 14.06 0.09
C GLY A 231 -0.95 14.69 -0.36
N GLU A 232 0.01 13.86 -0.77
CA GLU A 232 1.33 14.33 -1.19
C GLU A 232 1.31 14.89 -2.62
N PRO A 233 2.19 15.85 -2.94
CA PRO A 233 2.43 16.32 -4.31
C PRO A 233 3.12 15.23 -5.14
N ARG A 234 3.13 15.38 -6.47
CA ARG A 234 3.70 14.43 -7.46
C ARG A 234 5.07 13.85 -7.09
N VAL A 235 5.99 14.68 -6.60
CA VAL A 235 7.38 14.29 -6.30
C VAL A 235 7.53 13.54 -4.97
N SER A 236 6.50 13.61 -4.12
CA SER A 236 6.40 12.93 -2.84
C SER A 236 5.42 11.78 -2.96
N ALA A 237 5.60 10.73 -2.15
CA ALA A 237 4.76 9.56 -2.27
C ALA A 237 4.51 8.92 -0.91
N LYS A 238 3.25 8.59 -0.64
CA LYS A 238 2.77 7.99 0.60
C LYS A 238 1.65 7.00 0.28
N GLY A 239 1.52 5.94 1.06
CA GLY A 239 0.52 4.91 0.81
C GLY A 239 0.80 4.13 -0.48
N LEU A 240 -0.24 3.95 -1.29
CA LEU A 240 -0.15 3.20 -2.55
C LEU A 240 0.81 3.87 -3.54
N SER A 241 0.85 5.21 -3.60
CA SER A 241 1.77 5.92 -4.51
C SER A 241 3.23 5.64 -4.17
N ARG A 242 3.60 5.56 -2.88
CA ARG A 242 4.96 5.21 -2.44
C ARG A 242 5.36 3.84 -2.95
N VAL A 243 4.46 2.87 -2.75
CA VAL A 243 4.70 1.47 -3.09
C VAL A 243 4.83 1.33 -4.61
N ILE A 244 3.95 1.94 -5.41
CA ILE A 244 4.02 1.91 -6.87
C ILE A 244 5.25 2.65 -7.39
N ARG A 245 5.51 3.89 -6.92
CA ARG A 245 6.63 4.71 -7.39
C ARG A 245 7.98 4.05 -7.15
N ALA A 246 8.16 3.33 -6.04
CA ALA A 246 9.39 2.60 -5.76
C ALA A 246 9.69 1.48 -6.79
N ARG A 247 8.68 1.04 -7.56
CA ARG A 247 8.75 -0.12 -8.47
C ARG A 247 8.52 0.22 -9.93
N SER A 248 7.78 1.29 -10.19
CA SER A 248 7.58 1.89 -11.50
C SER A 248 7.26 3.37 -11.34
N PRO A 249 8.28 4.24 -11.32
CA PRO A 249 8.12 5.67 -11.49
C PRO A 249 7.16 6.01 -12.63
N GLN A 250 7.29 5.39 -13.79
CA GLN A 250 6.41 5.59 -14.94
C GLN A 250 4.93 5.30 -14.63
N ALA A 251 4.60 4.18 -13.97
CA ALA A 251 3.21 3.90 -13.58
C ALA A 251 2.69 4.94 -12.58
N HIS A 252 3.55 5.42 -11.67
CA HIS A 252 3.21 6.52 -10.78
C HIS A 252 2.93 7.83 -11.54
N GLU A 253 3.79 8.22 -12.48
CA GLU A 253 3.61 9.41 -13.30
C GLU A 253 2.30 9.34 -14.11
N ARG A 254 1.99 8.17 -14.71
CA ARG A 254 0.72 7.96 -15.44
C ARG A 254 -0.49 7.99 -14.52
N THR A 255 -0.37 7.46 -13.30
CA THR A 255 -1.44 7.52 -12.31
C THR A 255 -1.69 8.95 -11.87
N TRP A 256 -0.62 9.74 -11.66
CA TRP A 256 -0.73 11.16 -11.32
C TRP A 256 -1.39 11.96 -12.44
N ASP A 257 -0.93 11.81 -13.69
CA ASP A 257 -1.54 12.44 -14.85
C ASP A 257 -3.04 12.07 -14.93
N ALA A 258 -3.41 10.82 -14.73
CA ALA A 258 -4.82 10.41 -14.76
C ALA A 258 -5.67 10.99 -13.61
N ILE A 259 -5.11 11.12 -12.40
CA ILE A 259 -5.78 11.80 -11.27
C ILE A 259 -6.07 13.26 -11.61
N LEU A 260 -5.10 13.93 -12.25
CA LEU A 260 -5.29 15.28 -12.76
C LEU A 260 -6.34 15.31 -13.87
N GLY A 261 -6.37 14.31 -14.76
CA GLY A 261 -7.43 14.15 -15.76
C GLY A 261 -8.83 14.03 -15.16
N VAL A 262 -8.99 13.29 -14.06
CA VAL A 262 -10.28 13.21 -13.33
C VAL A 262 -10.65 14.58 -12.74
N ARG A 263 -9.69 15.30 -12.16
CA ARG A 263 -9.95 16.65 -11.62
C ARG A 263 -10.26 17.67 -12.73
N CYS A 264 -9.56 17.58 -13.85
CA CYS A 264 -9.75 18.38 -15.06
C CYS A 264 -11.15 18.18 -15.64
N TRP A 265 -11.55 16.93 -15.87
CA TRP A 265 -12.91 16.60 -16.28
C TRP A 265 -13.94 17.24 -15.36
N ARG A 266 -13.75 17.11 -14.05
CA ARG A 266 -14.69 17.65 -13.06
C ARG A 266 -14.81 19.17 -13.14
N ASP A 267 -13.69 19.84 -13.40
CA ASP A 267 -13.61 21.28 -13.61
C ASP A 267 -14.38 21.75 -14.83
N LEU A 268 -14.19 21.04 -15.94
CA LEU A 268 -14.79 21.35 -17.23
C LEU A 268 -16.30 21.12 -17.26
N ASP A 269 -16.77 20.08 -16.57
CA ASP A 269 -18.17 19.66 -16.64
C ASP A 269 -19.04 20.41 -15.62
N ASN A 270 -18.76 20.29 -14.31
CA ASN A 270 -19.56 20.99 -13.28
C ASN A 270 -18.88 21.01 -11.90
N PRO A 271 -17.99 21.96 -11.56
CA PRO A 271 -17.18 21.88 -10.34
C PRO A 271 -17.98 21.95 -9.02
N SER A 272 -19.24 22.41 -9.03
CA SER A 272 -20.05 22.62 -7.82
C SER A 272 -21.29 21.74 -7.70
N GLY A 273 -21.70 21.06 -8.77
CA GLY A 273 -22.89 20.21 -8.82
C GLY A 273 -22.61 18.82 -9.39
N ALA A 274 -23.64 18.05 -9.74
CA ALA A 274 -23.46 16.76 -10.39
C ALA A 274 -22.86 16.92 -11.80
N ALA A 275 -21.84 16.11 -12.10
CA ALA A 275 -21.23 16.02 -13.43
C ALA A 275 -21.96 14.99 -14.29
N SER A 276 -22.07 15.29 -15.59
CA SER A 276 -22.85 14.53 -16.58
C SER A 276 -22.05 14.10 -17.82
N ASP A 277 -20.87 14.67 -18.09
CA ASP A 277 -19.99 14.23 -19.17
C ASP A 277 -19.24 12.95 -18.75
N LEU A 278 -19.97 11.84 -18.72
CA LEU A 278 -19.40 10.57 -18.31
C LEU A 278 -18.41 10.01 -19.34
N ALA A 279 -18.45 10.48 -20.59
CA ALA A 279 -17.50 10.05 -21.62
C ALA A 279 -16.09 10.60 -21.33
N LEU A 280 -15.97 11.89 -21.00
CA LEU A 280 -14.69 12.48 -20.63
C LEU A 280 -14.20 11.94 -19.27
N ARG A 281 -15.11 11.71 -18.31
CA ARG A 281 -14.78 10.96 -17.07
C ARG A 281 -14.14 9.63 -17.39
N ASP A 282 -14.81 8.81 -18.21
CA ASP A 282 -14.43 7.43 -18.45
C ASP A 282 -13.09 7.34 -19.20
N ARG A 283 -12.73 8.36 -20.01
CA ARG A 283 -11.38 8.52 -20.55
C ARG A 283 -10.32 8.62 -19.43
N ALA A 284 -10.47 9.58 -18.50
CA ALA A 284 -9.53 9.74 -17.38
C ALA A 284 -9.51 8.53 -16.44
N VAL A 285 -10.68 7.94 -16.13
CA VAL A 285 -10.78 6.76 -15.27
C VAL A 285 -10.14 5.53 -15.93
N THR A 286 -10.23 5.38 -17.25
CA THR A 286 -9.57 4.30 -17.99
C THR A 286 -8.04 4.45 -17.99
N GLN A 287 -7.54 5.68 -18.11
CA GLN A 287 -6.11 5.97 -17.94
C GLN A 287 -5.66 5.64 -16.51
N LEU A 288 -6.43 6.07 -15.51
CA LEU A 288 -6.16 5.84 -14.10
C LEU A 288 -6.08 4.34 -13.78
N ASP A 289 -7.09 3.58 -14.21
CA ASP A 289 -7.16 2.16 -13.93
C ASP A 289 -6.01 1.39 -14.58
N ARG A 290 -5.69 1.68 -15.84
CA ARG A 290 -4.57 1.07 -16.55
C ARG A 290 -3.23 1.32 -15.86
N ALA A 291 -2.97 2.55 -15.42
CA ALA A 291 -1.76 2.93 -14.69
C ALA A 291 -1.67 2.25 -13.32
N LEU A 292 -2.78 2.22 -12.57
CA LEU A 292 -2.87 1.53 -11.30
C LEU A 292 -2.64 0.03 -11.44
N LEU A 293 -3.28 -0.62 -12.41
CA LEU A 293 -3.12 -2.06 -12.69
C LEU A 293 -1.67 -2.42 -13.03
N ARG A 294 -0.98 -1.60 -13.85
CA ARG A 294 0.46 -1.77 -14.09
C ARG A 294 1.25 -1.69 -12.79
N GLY A 295 1.02 -0.66 -11.97
CA GLY A 295 1.71 -0.51 -10.70
C GLY A 295 1.47 -1.69 -9.74
N MET A 296 0.24 -2.21 -9.70
CA MET A 296 -0.08 -3.41 -8.94
C MET A 296 0.63 -4.66 -9.48
N ALA A 297 0.73 -4.81 -10.80
CA ALA A 297 1.47 -5.90 -11.44
C ALA A 297 2.97 -5.84 -11.14
N THR A 298 3.58 -4.64 -11.11
CA THR A 298 5.01 -4.51 -10.74
C THR A 298 5.28 -4.85 -9.27
N ILE A 299 4.32 -4.59 -8.37
CA ILE A 299 4.37 -5.08 -6.98
C ILE A 299 4.37 -6.61 -6.92
N VAL A 300 3.46 -7.26 -7.64
CA VAL A 300 3.38 -8.73 -7.71
C VAL A 300 4.70 -9.30 -8.25
N ARG A 301 5.20 -8.75 -9.36
CA ARG A 301 6.44 -9.19 -10.00
C ARG A 301 7.63 -9.08 -9.05
N GLN A 302 7.81 -7.93 -8.40
CA GLN A 302 8.94 -7.72 -7.50
C GLN A 302 8.88 -8.66 -6.27
N ARG A 303 7.69 -8.87 -5.71
CA ARG A 303 7.53 -9.81 -4.58
C ARG A 303 7.78 -11.26 -4.99
N ALA A 304 7.41 -11.64 -6.22
CA ALA A 304 7.71 -12.97 -6.75
C ALA A 304 9.20 -13.20 -7.01
N ALA A 305 9.95 -12.16 -7.41
CA ALA A 305 11.42 -12.22 -7.47
C ALA A 305 12.04 -12.46 -6.09
N LYS A 306 11.38 -11.96 -5.03
CA LYS A 306 11.77 -12.13 -3.64
C LYS A 306 11.08 -13.30 -2.95
N ARG A 307 10.54 -14.27 -3.69
CA ARG A 307 9.74 -15.39 -3.13
C ARG A 307 10.45 -16.25 -2.08
N ALA A 308 11.78 -16.17 -2.00
CA ALA A 308 12.58 -16.83 -0.96
C ALA A 308 12.50 -16.12 0.40
N CYS A 309 12.08 -14.86 0.43
CA CYS A 309 11.89 -14.09 1.65
C CYS A 309 10.55 -14.44 2.29
N GLY A 310 10.55 -14.62 3.62
CA GLY A 310 9.38 -15.03 4.38
C GLY A 310 8.15 -14.16 4.09
N GLY A 311 6.99 -14.80 3.92
CA GLY A 311 5.70 -14.14 3.71
C GLY A 311 5.45 -13.52 2.32
N THR A 312 6.48 -13.22 1.53
CA THR A 312 6.34 -12.53 0.23
C THR A 312 5.38 -13.24 -0.73
N TRP A 313 5.41 -14.58 -0.78
CA TRP A 313 4.55 -15.38 -1.66
C TRP A 313 3.06 -15.28 -1.31
N GLU A 314 2.71 -15.07 -0.04
CA GLU A 314 1.31 -14.84 0.36
C GLU A 314 0.79 -13.53 -0.24
N GLY A 315 1.63 -12.48 -0.20
CA GLY A 315 1.33 -11.22 -0.86
C GLY A 315 1.21 -11.35 -2.38
N VAL A 316 2.06 -12.17 -3.02
CA VAL A 316 1.98 -12.50 -4.45
C VAL A 316 0.65 -13.18 -4.79
N ARG A 317 0.23 -14.17 -4.00
CA ARG A 317 -1.03 -14.89 -4.23
C ARG A 317 -2.26 -13.98 -4.12
N ILE A 318 -2.31 -13.12 -3.10
CA ILE A 318 -3.43 -12.21 -2.89
C ILE A 318 -3.50 -11.16 -4.01
N LEU A 319 -2.39 -10.45 -4.26
CA LEU A 319 -2.38 -9.38 -5.27
C LEU A 319 -2.45 -9.94 -6.70
N GLY A 320 -1.81 -11.07 -6.96
CA GLY A 320 -1.90 -11.76 -8.26
C GLY A 320 -3.31 -12.28 -8.52
N GLY A 321 -4.00 -12.82 -7.50
CA GLY A 321 -5.40 -13.21 -7.62
C GLY A 321 -6.34 -12.02 -7.83
N PHE A 322 -6.04 -10.86 -7.24
CA PHE A 322 -6.74 -9.61 -7.51
C PHE A 322 -6.65 -9.21 -9.00
N LEU A 323 -5.49 -9.40 -9.64
CA LEU A 323 -5.28 -9.06 -11.05
C LEU A 323 -6.00 -9.98 -12.03
N ASP A 324 -6.50 -11.15 -11.60
CA ASP A 324 -7.06 -12.18 -12.50
C ASP A 324 -8.25 -11.71 -13.33
N ARG A 325 -9.11 -10.83 -12.77
CA ARG A 325 -10.25 -10.23 -13.49
C ARG A 325 -9.78 -9.55 -14.76
N GLU A 326 -8.87 -8.60 -14.59
CA GLU A 326 -8.34 -7.82 -15.71
C GLU A 326 -7.48 -8.68 -16.63
N ALA A 327 -6.71 -9.61 -16.06
CA ALA A 327 -5.92 -10.56 -16.83
C ALA A 327 -6.80 -11.38 -17.78
N THR A 328 -7.88 -11.94 -17.26
CA THR A 328 -8.82 -12.75 -18.04
C THR A 328 -9.52 -11.91 -19.10
N ALA A 329 -9.86 -10.65 -18.82
CA ALA A 329 -10.47 -9.75 -19.79
C ALA A 329 -9.52 -9.37 -20.94
N ARG A 330 -8.23 -9.16 -20.65
CA ARG A 330 -7.23 -8.74 -21.65
C ARG A 330 -6.66 -9.89 -22.47
N LEU A 331 -6.16 -10.92 -21.78
CA LEU A 331 -5.38 -12.01 -22.36
C LEU A 331 -5.68 -13.33 -21.62
N PRO A 332 -6.78 -14.03 -21.96
CA PRO A 332 -7.24 -15.22 -21.25
C PRO A 332 -6.19 -16.35 -21.13
N ALA A 333 -5.35 -16.53 -22.16
CA ALA A 333 -4.31 -17.55 -22.15
C ALA A 333 -3.20 -17.24 -21.14
N GLN A 334 -2.71 -15.99 -21.11
CA GLN A 334 -1.72 -15.53 -20.14
C GLN A 334 -2.32 -15.47 -18.72
N ALA A 335 -3.61 -15.14 -18.59
CA ALA A 335 -4.31 -15.23 -17.31
C ALA A 335 -4.35 -16.65 -16.75
N ALA A 336 -4.53 -17.66 -17.61
CA ALA A 336 -4.46 -19.06 -17.20
C ALA A 336 -3.07 -19.45 -16.71
N VAL A 337 -2.00 -18.95 -17.35
CA VAL A 337 -0.62 -19.12 -16.85
C VAL A 337 -0.45 -18.47 -15.48
N LEU A 338 -0.87 -17.20 -15.34
CA LEU A 338 -0.83 -16.48 -14.07
C LEU A 338 -1.52 -17.28 -12.95
N ARG A 339 -2.76 -17.73 -13.17
CA ARG A 339 -3.51 -18.55 -12.20
C ARG A 339 -2.79 -19.86 -11.86
N ALA A 340 -2.25 -20.55 -12.86
CA ALA A 340 -1.53 -21.80 -12.66
C ALA A 340 -0.28 -21.60 -11.78
N GLU A 341 0.49 -20.54 -12.01
CA GLU A 341 1.68 -20.25 -11.21
C GLU A 341 1.32 -19.80 -9.78
N LEU A 342 0.30 -18.97 -9.59
CA LEU A 342 -0.15 -18.52 -8.26
C LEU A 342 -0.71 -19.66 -7.41
N ALA A 343 -1.26 -20.71 -8.02
CA ALA A 343 -1.75 -21.88 -7.30
C ALA A 343 -0.63 -22.71 -6.67
N LYS A 344 0.61 -22.59 -7.16
CA LYS A 344 1.76 -23.36 -6.66
C LYS A 344 2.30 -22.80 -5.34
N ARG A 345 3.15 -23.60 -4.67
CA ARG A 345 4.03 -23.09 -3.61
C ARG A 345 5.16 -22.28 -4.25
N ALA A 346 5.70 -21.29 -3.54
CA ALA A 346 6.79 -20.45 -4.02
C ALA A 346 7.93 -21.24 -4.69
N ALA A 347 8.43 -22.29 -4.03
CA ALA A 347 9.54 -23.09 -4.55
C ALA A 347 9.25 -23.84 -5.86
N MET A 348 7.97 -23.98 -6.25
CA MET A 348 7.54 -24.71 -7.46
C MET A 348 7.06 -23.76 -8.57
N ALA A 349 6.89 -22.47 -8.29
CA ALA A 349 6.44 -21.50 -9.27
C ALA A 349 7.55 -21.21 -10.28
N ASP A 350 7.19 -21.20 -11.57
CA ASP A 350 8.05 -20.74 -12.65
C ASP A 350 8.02 -19.21 -12.69
N GLU A 351 9.09 -18.61 -12.20
CA GLU A 351 9.25 -17.15 -12.16
C GLU A 351 9.19 -16.53 -13.56
N ALA A 352 9.85 -17.15 -14.53
CA ALA A 352 9.95 -16.61 -15.88
C ALA A 352 8.58 -16.62 -16.55
N ALA A 353 7.82 -17.71 -16.40
CA ALA A 353 6.45 -17.81 -16.90
C ALA A 353 5.52 -16.79 -16.22
N LEU A 354 5.62 -16.63 -14.90
CA LEU A 354 4.85 -15.64 -14.14
C LEU A 354 5.15 -14.22 -14.63
N PHE A 355 6.43 -13.86 -14.80
CA PHE A 355 6.84 -12.53 -15.24
C PHE A 355 6.40 -12.26 -16.68
N ALA A 356 6.60 -13.21 -17.59
CA ALA A 356 6.14 -13.09 -18.96
C ALA A 356 4.63 -12.89 -19.06
N ALA A 357 3.85 -13.61 -18.23
CA ALA A 357 2.40 -13.41 -18.17
C ALA A 357 2.04 -12.01 -17.66
N LEU A 358 2.61 -11.57 -16.53
CA LEU A 358 2.35 -10.24 -15.96
C LEU A 358 2.69 -9.11 -16.95
N ASP A 359 3.84 -9.20 -17.61
CA ASP A 359 4.29 -8.17 -18.56
C ASP A 359 3.42 -8.13 -19.83
N ALA A 360 2.99 -9.28 -20.33
CA ALA A 360 2.10 -9.35 -21.48
C ALA A 360 0.70 -8.79 -21.16
N ILE A 361 0.14 -9.12 -19.99
CA ILE A 361 -1.20 -8.70 -19.58
C ILE A 361 -1.24 -7.21 -19.23
N PHE A 362 -0.24 -6.77 -18.46
CA PHE A 362 -0.14 -5.42 -17.93
C PHE A 362 1.07 -4.75 -18.54
N PRO A 363 1.02 -4.43 -19.85
CA PRO A 363 2.10 -3.72 -20.48
C PRO A 363 2.17 -2.30 -19.89
N CYS A 364 3.17 -1.59 -20.39
CA CYS A 364 3.26 -0.15 -20.32
C CYS A 364 1.91 0.61 -20.28
N PRO A 365 1.69 1.49 -19.27
CA PRO A 365 0.42 2.19 -19.08
C PRO A 365 0.33 3.51 -19.84
#